data_AF-A0A9K3E3S3-F1
#
_entry.id   AF-A0A9K3E3S3-F1
#
_cell.length_a   1.000
_cell.length_b   1.000
_cell.length_c   1.000
_cell.angle_alpha   90.00
_cell.angle_beta   90.00
_cell.angle_gamma   90.00
#
_symmetry.space_group_name_H-M   'P 1'
#
loop_
_entity.id
_entity.type
_entity.pdbx_description
1 polymer ?
#
loop_
_entity_poly.entity_id
_entity_poly.type
_entity_poly.pdbx_seq_one_letter_code
_entity_poly.pdbx_strand_id
1 'polypeptide(L)'
;MKSEVLQAPVIADLVLFSCIGLHIVFIHGGGPGINQLKVTDASTIEIVSMVLVGKVNKHLVGLINKAGATVVGLCGTDGRIFTAMLCWRNCERMMDDGKIAGGMIPKVSCCVKALGKGVKTASIIDGWLDQSLLLEIHKDEGTGTMITG
;
A
#
# COMPACT_ATOMS: atom_id res chain seq x y z
N MET A 1 -1.98 3.80 -9.98
CA MET A 1 -3.05 4.81 -9.80
C MET A 1 -3.60 5.12 -11.19
N LYS A 2 -4.93 5.18 -11.38
CA LYS A 2 -5.55 5.36 -12.71
C LYS A 2 -5.65 6.82 -13.15
N SER A 3 -5.67 7.75 -12.19
CA SER A 3 -5.89 9.17 -12.44
C SER A 3 -4.69 9.95 -11.92
N GLU A 4 -4.09 10.77 -12.79
CA GLU A 4 -3.04 11.72 -12.38
C GLU A 4 -3.56 12.65 -11.28
N VAL A 5 -4.86 12.94 -11.28
CA VAL A 5 -5.56 13.76 -10.27
C VAL A 5 -5.45 13.15 -8.86
N LEU A 6 -5.41 11.83 -8.72
CA LEU A 6 -5.24 11.17 -7.41
C LEU A 6 -3.77 10.90 -7.08
N GLN A 7 -2.89 10.92 -8.07
CA GLN A 7 -1.47 10.63 -7.88
C GLN A 7 -0.68 11.82 -7.38
N ALA A 8 -0.96 13.01 -7.89
CA ALA A 8 -0.27 14.23 -7.45
C ALA A 8 -0.50 14.54 -5.95
N PRO A 9 -1.72 14.43 -5.40
CA PRO A 9 -1.95 14.65 -3.97
C PRO A 9 -1.23 13.64 -3.09
N VAL A 10 -1.24 12.35 -3.45
CA VAL A 10 -0.50 11.31 -2.72
C VAL A 10 1.00 11.61 -2.70
N ILE A 11 1.57 12.05 -3.83
CA ILE A 11 2.99 12.43 -3.88
C ILE A 11 3.25 13.66 -3.01
N ALA A 12 2.38 14.66 -3.05
CA ALA A 12 2.50 15.86 -2.23
C ALA A 12 2.48 15.51 -0.73
N ASP A 13 1.57 14.63 -0.29
CA ASP A 13 1.50 14.16 1.10
C ASP A 13 2.78 13.41 1.50
N LEU A 14 3.30 12.52 0.65
CA LEU A 14 4.56 11.80 0.90
C LEU A 14 5.75 12.74 1.05
N VAL A 15 5.85 13.77 0.21
CA VAL A 15 6.90 14.78 0.29
C VAL A 15 6.75 15.60 1.57
N LEU A 16 5.53 16.06 1.88
CA LEU A 16 5.23 16.82 3.09
C LEU A 16 5.66 16.04 4.35
N PHE A 17 5.26 14.77 4.44
CA PHE A 17 5.62 13.91 5.57
C PHE A 17 7.13 13.72 5.71
N SER A 18 7.84 13.57 4.59
CA SER A 18 9.30 13.51 4.59
C SER A 18 9.91 14.83 5.10
N CYS A 19 9.40 15.97 4.63
CA CYS A 19 9.85 17.30 5.05
C CYS A 19 9.64 17.58 6.54
N ILE A 20 8.58 17.05 7.14
CA ILE A 20 8.31 17.18 8.59
C ILE A 20 8.97 16.08 9.43
N GLY A 21 9.80 15.22 8.82
CA GLY A 21 10.67 14.27 9.51
C GLY A 21 10.09 12.87 9.72
N LEU A 22 8.99 12.49 9.05
CA LEU A 22 8.51 11.10 9.08
C LEU A 22 9.38 10.20 8.21
N HIS A 23 9.71 9.02 8.74
CA HIS A 23 10.33 7.94 7.98
C HIS A 23 9.25 7.09 7.31
N ILE A 24 9.11 7.23 5.99
CA ILE A 24 8.00 6.64 5.24
C ILE A 24 8.49 5.44 4.44
N VAL A 25 7.75 4.34 4.53
CA VAL A 25 7.85 3.21 3.60
C VAL A 25 6.60 3.18 2.74
N PHE A 26 6.73 3.54 1.47
CA PHE A 26 5.62 3.54 0.52
C PHE A 26 5.61 2.25 -0.30
N ILE A 27 4.54 1.47 -0.17
CA ILE A 27 4.34 0.21 -0.91
C ILE A 27 3.27 0.44 -1.97
N HIS A 28 3.58 0.11 -3.22
CA HIS A 28 2.61 0.16 -4.31
C HIS A 28 2.22 -1.24 -4.77
N GLY A 29 0.96 -1.38 -5.18
CA GLY A 29 0.48 -2.58 -5.86
C GLY A 29 0.69 -2.51 -7.38
N GLY A 30 -0.15 -3.23 -8.10
CA GLY A 30 -0.20 -3.22 -9.55
C GLY A 30 -1.05 -2.13 -10.17
N GLY A 31 -0.57 -1.57 -11.28
CA GLY A 31 -1.34 -0.64 -12.10
C GLY A 31 -2.49 -1.34 -12.84
N PRO A 32 -3.40 -0.59 -13.47
CA PRO A 32 -4.49 -1.16 -14.29
C PRO A 32 -4.01 -2.08 -15.41
N GLY A 33 -2.74 -1.97 -15.84
CA GLY A 33 -2.12 -2.87 -16.83
C GLY A 33 -1.94 -4.32 -16.39
N ILE A 34 -2.17 -4.64 -15.11
CA ILE A 34 -2.06 -6.00 -14.55
C ILE A 34 -3.33 -6.47 -13.84
N ASN A 35 -4.30 -5.58 -13.62
CA ASN A 35 -5.57 -5.91 -12.95
C ASN A 35 -6.49 -6.83 -13.76
N GLN A 36 -6.20 -7.07 -15.04
CA GLN A 36 -6.97 -8.01 -15.88
C GLN A 36 -6.49 -9.47 -15.74
N LEU A 37 -5.35 -9.70 -15.08
CA LEU A 37 -4.73 -11.01 -14.96
C LEU A 37 -5.13 -11.64 -13.62
N LYS A 38 -6.31 -12.27 -13.57
CA LYS A 38 -6.79 -13.03 -12.39
C LYS A 38 -6.04 -14.35 -12.17
N VAL A 39 -5.40 -14.87 -13.22
CA VAL A 39 -4.54 -16.04 -13.18
C VAL A 39 -3.19 -15.62 -13.74
N THR A 40 -2.14 -15.80 -12.95
CA THR A 40 -0.78 -15.42 -13.32
C THR A 40 -0.02 -16.71 -13.63
N ASP A 41 -0.06 -17.17 -14.89
CA ASP A 41 0.83 -18.25 -15.34
C ASP A 41 2.30 -17.78 -15.31
N ALA A 42 3.24 -18.71 -15.51
CA ALA A 42 4.67 -18.41 -15.42
C ALA A 42 5.09 -17.25 -16.34
N SER A 43 4.60 -17.24 -17.59
CA SER A 43 4.83 -16.15 -18.54
C SER A 43 4.22 -14.82 -18.11
N THR A 44 3.05 -14.87 -17.48
CA THR A 44 2.34 -13.69 -16.98
C THR A 44 3.07 -13.10 -15.78
N ILE A 45 3.65 -13.93 -14.90
CA ILE A 45 4.42 -13.48 -13.73
C ILE A 45 5.64 -12.68 -14.18
N GLU A 46 6.33 -13.13 -15.22
CA GLU A 46 7.48 -12.42 -15.78
C GLU A 46 7.08 -11.03 -16.29
N ILE A 47 5.99 -10.94 -17.06
CA ILE A 47 5.49 -9.66 -17.57
C ILE A 47 5.04 -8.75 -16.42
N VAL A 48 4.30 -9.29 -15.45
CA VAL A 48 3.85 -8.55 -14.26
C VAL A 48 5.04 -7.99 -13.50
N SER A 49 6.08 -8.80 -13.30
CA SER A 49 7.33 -8.39 -12.64
C SER A 49 8.00 -7.24 -13.41
N MET A 50 8.19 -7.37 -14.73
CA MET A 50 8.78 -6.32 -15.55
C MET A 50 7.99 -5.00 -15.48
N VAL A 51 6.66 -5.07 -15.51
CA VAL A 51 5.80 -3.87 -15.43
C VAL A 51 5.86 -3.24 -14.04
N LEU A 52 5.75 -4.03 -12.98
CA LEU A 52 5.80 -3.53 -11.60
C LEU A 52 7.14 -2.90 -11.28
N VAL A 53 8.23 -3.60 -11.59
CA VAL A 53 9.59 -3.24 -11.19
C VAL A 53 10.19 -2.24 -12.17
N GLY A 54 10.08 -2.50 -13.47
CA GLY A 54 10.73 -1.70 -14.52
C GLY A 54 9.99 -0.41 -14.84
N LYS A 55 8.65 -0.43 -14.82
CA LYS A 55 7.84 0.73 -15.24
C LYS A 55 7.22 1.46 -14.07
N VAL A 56 6.38 0.79 -13.27
CA VAL A 56 5.59 1.45 -12.23
C VAL A 56 6.47 1.98 -11.11
N ASN A 57 7.37 1.14 -10.57
CA ASN A 57 8.26 1.54 -9.48
C ASN A 57 9.15 2.73 -9.89
N LYS A 58 9.82 2.63 -11.05
CA LYS A 58 10.72 3.69 -11.53
C LYS A 58 9.99 4.98 -11.85
N HIS A 59 8.76 4.90 -12.37
CA HIS A 59 7.93 6.08 -12.60
C HIS A 59 7.58 6.80 -11.28
N LEU A 60 7.13 6.07 -10.26
CA LEU A 60 6.80 6.66 -8.95
C LEU A 60 8.03 7.27 -8.27
N VAL A 61 9.15 6.54 -8.27
CA VAL A 61 10.43 7.02 -7.73
C VAL A 61 10.85 8.30 -8.44
N GLY A 62 10.75 8.35 -9.78
CA GLY A 62 11.08 9.55 -10.55
C GLY A 62 10.19 10.74 -10.21
N LEU A 63 8.88 10.53 -10.02
CA LEU A 63 7.96 11.60 -9.67
C LEU A 63 8.19 12.14 -8.26
N ILE A 64 8.40 11.26 -7.27
CA ILE A 64 8.63 11.68 -5.89
C ILE A 64 9.98 12.43 -5.76
N ASN A 65 11.03 11.95 -6.44
CA ASN A 65 12.31 12.67 -6.50
C ASN A 65 12.17 14.04 -7.18
N LYS A 66 11.42 14.14 -8.28
CA LYS A 66 11.13 15.42 -8.94
C LYS A 66 10.31 16.37 -8.05
N ALA A 67 9.46 15.84 -7.18
CA ALA A 67 8.66 16.61 -6.24
C ALA A 67 9.46 17.06 -4.99
N GLY A 68 10.74 16.67 -4.87
CA GLY A 68 11.66 17.20 -3.85
C GLY A 68 11.98 16.26 -2.68
N ALA A 69 11.49 15.02 -2.68
CA ALA A 69 11.86 14.02 -1.67
C ALA A 69 12.89 13.03 -2.20
N THR A 70 13.91 12.71 -1.40
CA THR A 70 14.89 11.67 -1.77
C THR A 70 14.31 10.28 -1.50
N VAL A 71 14.04 9.51 -2.57
CA VAL A 71 13.50 8.15 -2.43
C VAL A 71 14.25 7.12 -3.27
N VAL A 72 14.36 5.91 -2.72
CA VAL A 72 14.97 4.75 -3.37
C VAL A 72 13.90 3.71 -3.69
N GLY A 73 13.83 3.30 -4.95
CA GLY A 73 12.94 2.22 -5.39
C GLY A 73 13.52 0.85 -5.09
N LEU A 74 12.95 0.14 -4.12
CA LEU A 74 13.33 -1.23 -3.78
C LEU A 74 12.50 -2.25 -4.57
N CYS A 75 13.13 -3.35 -4.97
CA CYS A 75 12.47 -4.52 -5.54
C CYS A 75 12.77 -5.76 -4.70
N GLY A 76 11.73 -6.51 -4.35
CA GLY A 76 11.85 -7.72 -3.52
C GLY A 76 12.07 -9.03 -4.29
N THR A 77 12.06 -9.01 -5.63
CA THR A 77 12.11 -10.24 -6.46
C THR A 77 13.39 -11.05 -6.24
N ASP A 78 14.50 -10.39 -5.93
CA ASP A 78 15.82 -11.03 -6.04
C ASP A 78 16.55 -11.14 -4.69
N GLY A 79 16.07 -10.48 -3.64
CA GLY A 79 16.85 -10.24 -2.41
C GLY A 79 16.22 -10.68 -1.09
N ARG A 80 15.01 -11.27 -1.08
CA ARG A 80 14.23 -11.55 0.14
C ARG A 80 14.13 -10.35 1.10
N ILE A 81 14.16 -9.14 0.55
CA ILE A 81 14.12 -7.86 1.31
C ILE A 81 12.87 -7.81 2.19
N PHE A 82 11.77 -8.44 1.74
CA PHE A 82 10.56 -8.63 2.50
C PHE A 82 10.15 -10.10 2.47
N THR A 83 9.85 -10.68 3.64
CA THR A 83 9.22 -12.01 3.75
C THR A 83 7.75 -11.82 4.08
N ALA A 84 6.88 -12.05 3.10
CA ALA A 84 5.45 -12.05 3.32
C ALA A 84 5.02 -13.42 3.87
N MET A 85 4.32 -13.43 4.99
CA MET A 85 3.59 -14.62 5.45
C MET A 85 2.13 -14.23 5.58
N LEU A 86 1.22 -14.99 4.97
CA LEU A 86 -0.20 -14.85 5.23
C LEU A 86 -0.55 -15.55 6.55
N CYS A 87 -1.40 -14.96 7.38
CA CYS A 87 -1.94 -15.61 8.57
C CYS A 87 -3.46 -15.49 8.55
N TRP A 88 -4.15 -16.60 8.25
CA TRP A 88 -5.60 -16.61 8.10
C TRP A 88 -6.35 -16.57 9.44
N ARG A 89 -5.79 -17.21 10.47
CA ARG A 89 -6.47 -17.49 11.75
C ARG A 89 -6.96 -16.25 12.52
N ASN A 90 -6.31 -15.10 12.35
CA ASN A 90 -6.60 -13.95 13.20
C ASN A 90 -7.90 -13.20 12.83
N CYS A 91 -8.52 -13.51 11.68
CA CYS A 91 -9.70 -12.78 11.18
C CYS A 91 -11.01 -13.59 11.22
N GLU A 92 -10.98 -14.83 11.72
CA GLU A 92 -12.12 -15.76 11.67
C GLU A 92 -13.40 -15.16 12.29
N ARG A 93 -13.32 -14.61 13.52
CA ARG A 93 -14.49 -13.98 14.17
C ARG A 93 -15.08 -12.80 13.39
N MET A 94 -14.24 -11.99 12.72
CA MET A 94 -14.74 -10.84 11.94
C MET A 94 -15.41 -11.28 10.64
N MET A 95 -15.01 -12.43 10.10
CA MET A 95 -15.68 -13.07 8.96
C MET A 95 -17.00 -13.69 9.38
N ASP A 96 -17.00 -14.42 10.50
CA ASP A 96 -18.18 -15.09 11.05
C ASP A 96 -19.28 -14.08 11.42
N ASP A 97 -18.89 -12.93 11.98
CA ASP A 97 -19.76 -11.80 12.28
C ASP A 97 -20.27 -11.07 11.01
N GLY A 98 -19.80 -11.42 9.80
CA GLY A 98 -20.15 -10.77 8.54
C GLY A 98 -19.60 -9.34 8.37
N LYS A 99 -18.70 -8.90 9.26
CA LYS A 99 -18.16 -7.52 9.27
C LYS A 99 -17.13 -7.27 8.16
N ILE A 100 -16.44 -8.31 7.70
CA ILE A 100 -15.46 -8.22 6.61
C ILE A 100 -15.75 -9.29 5.55
N ALA A 101 -15.65 -8.91 4.27
CA ALA A 101 -15.90 -9.82 3.16
C ALA A 101 -14.99 -9.55 1.95
N GLY A 102 -14.85 -10.55 1.09
CA GLY A 102 -14.16 -10.44 -0.19
C GLY A 102 -12.70 -9.95 -0.06
N GLY A 103 -12.34 -8.95 -0.87
CA GLY A 103 -10.99 -8.38 -0.90
C GLY A 103 -10.56 -7.65 0.38
N MET A 104 -11.47 -7.45 1.34
CA MET A 104 -11.13 -6.84 2.63
C MET A 104 -10.45 -7.82 3.59
N ILE A 105 -10.78 -9.12 3.47
CA ILE A 105 -10.19 -10.19 4.26
C ILE A 105 -8.64 -10.16 4.28
N PRO A 106 -7.96 -10.17 3.11
CA PRO A 106 -6.50 -10.16 3.11
C PRO A 106 -5.91 -8.84 3.63
N LYS A 107 -6.65 -7.72 3.53
CA LYS A 107 -6.20 -6.42 4.05
C LYS A 107 -6.20 -6.41 5.58
N VAL A 108 -7.32 -6.83 6.18
CA VAL A 108 -7.46 -6.90 7.64
C VAL A 108 -6.53 -7.95 8.23
N SER A 109 -6.40 -9.12 7.59
CA SER A 109 -5.42 -10.14 8.01
C SER A 109 -3.98 -9.63 8.04
N CYS A 110 -3.59 -8.82 7.04
CA CYS A 110 -2.28 -8.18 7.01
C CYS A 110 -2.11 -7.20 8.18
N CYS A 111 -3.10 -6.33 8.43
CA CYS A 111 -3.07 -5.39 9.54
C CYS A 111 -2.94 -6.08 10.89
N VAL A 112 -3.78 -7.08 11.18
CA VAL A 112 -3.74 -7.80 12.46
C VAL A 112 -2.40 -8.52 12.67
N LYS A 113 -1.82 -9.07 11.60
CA LYS A 113 -0.49 -9.68 11.66
C LYS A 113 0.62 -8.66 11.93
N ALA A 114 0.54 -7.48 11.32
CA ALA A 114 1.51 -6.41 11.53
C ALA A 114 1.45 -5.92 12.99
N LEU A 115 0.24 -5.72 13.52
CA LEU A 115 0.02 -5.36 14.92
C LEU A 115 0.61 -6.41 15.88
N GLY A 116 0.34 -7.69 15.63
CA GLY A 116 0.91 -8.80 16.39
C GLY A 116 2.45 -8.93 16.31
N LYS A 117 3.11 -8.17 15.42
CA LYS A 117 4.57 -8.07 15.30
C LYS A 117 5.14 -6.74 15.83
N GLY A 118 4.34 -5.95 16.53
CA GLY A 118 4.78 -4.71 17.20
C GLY A 118 4.50 -3.43 16.42
N VAL A 119 3.75 -3.48 15.32
CA VAL A 119 3.19 -2.24 14.73
C VAL A 119 2.16 -1.67 15.70
N LYS A 120 2.23 -0.37 16.00
CA LYS A 120 1.34 0.29 16.97
C LYS A 120 -0.08 0.47 16.45
N THR A 121 -0.19 0.91 15.19
CA THR A 121 -1.45 1.24 14.53
C THR A 121 -1.39 0.84 13.06
N ALA A 122 -2.51 0.40 12.52
CA ALA A 122 -2.67 0.10 11.10
C ALA A 122 -4.02 0.64 10.62
N SER A 123 -4.02 1.51 9.61
CA SER A 123 -5.25 2.10 9.05
C SER A 123 -5.52 1.61 7.64
N ILE A 124 -6.80 1.33 7.35
CA ILE A 124 -7.31 1.11 5.99
C ILE A 124 -8.13 2.34 5.61
N ILE A 125 -7.64 3.14 4.66
CA ILE A 125 -8.22 4.43 4.27
C ILE A 125 -8.84 4.41 2.87
N ASP A 126 -9.72 5.39 2.62
CA ASP A 126 -10.26 5.62 1.29
C ASP A 126 -9.29 6.44 0.41
N GLY A 127 -8.56 5.74 -0.46
CA GLY A 127 -7.62 6.36 -1.39
C GLY A 127 -8.26 7.11 -2.58
N TRP A 128 -9.59 7.20 -2.67
CA TRP A 128 -10.28 8.04 -3.65
C TRP A 128 -10.42 9.49 -3.18
N LEU A 129 -10.20 9.75 -1.90
CA LEU A 129 -10.23 11.09 -1.33
C LEU A 129 -8.93 11.84 -1.66
N ASP A 130 -9.09 13.11 -1.99
CA ASP A 130 -7.98 14.03 -2.13
C ASP A 130 -7.25 14.18 -0.78
N GLN A 131 -5.92 14.16 -0.81
CA GLN A 131 -5.08 14.20 0.39
C GLN A 131 -5.44 13.18 1.47
N SER A 132 -5.91 11.99 1.07
CA SER A 132 -6.37 10.92 1.98
C SER A 132 -5.35 10.55 3.07
N LEU A 133 -4.05 10.62 2.77
CA LEU A 133 -3.00 10.32 3.76
C LEU A 133 -2.89 11.43 4.81
N LEU A 134 -2.90 12.68 4.38
CA LEU A 134 -2.85 13.82 5.30
C LEU A 134 -4.08 13.87 6.20
N LEU A 135 -5.26 13.62 5.63
CA LEU A 135 -6.51 13.59 6.39
C LEU A 135 -6.50 12.50 7.46
N GLU A 136 -5.96 11.32 7.17
CA GLU A 136 -5.85 10.24 8.16
C GLU A 136 -4.90 10.59 9.32
N ILE A 137 -3.80 11.29 9.07
CA ILE A 137 -2.83 11.64 10.12
C ILE A 137 -3.30 12.85 10.93
N HIS A 138 -4.00 13.80 10.29
CA HIS A 138 -4.32 15.08 10.90
C HIS A 138 -5.69 15.13 11.58
N LYS A 139 -6.67 14.32 11.15
CA LYS A 139 -8.02 14.33 11.73
C LYS A 139 -8.17 13.25 12.79
N ASP A 140 -8.71 13.62 13.94
CA ASP A 140 -9.06 12.67 15.02
C ASP A 140 -10.07 11.60 14.58
N GLU A 141 -10.97 11.94 13.66
CA GLU A 141 -11.95 11.03 13.07
C GLU A 141 -11.36 10.09 12.00
N GLY A 142 -10.18 10.42 11.45
CA GLY A 142 -9.58 9.72 10.31
C GLY A 142 -10.42 9.76 9.03
N THR A 143 -9.97 9.06 7.99
CA THR A 143 -10.74 8.82 6.74
C THR A 143 -11.06 7.35 6.51
N GLY A 144 -10.70 6.51 7.47
CA GLY A 144 -10.71 5.07 7.32
C GLY A 144 -11.02 4.32 8.60
N THR A 145 -10.68 3.04 8.58
CA THR A 145 -10.76 2.18 9.75
C THR A 145 -9.35 2.02 10.34
N MET A 146 -9.14 2.60 11.53
CA MET A 146 -7.92 2.40 12.30
C MET A 146 -8.04 1.13 13.16
N ILE A 147 -7.01 0.29 13.11
CA ILE A 147 -6.87 -0.91 13.91
C ILE A 147 -5.66 -0.72 14.83
N THR A 148 -5.85 -0.91 16.13
CA THR A 148 -4.83 -0.77 17.17
C THR A 148 -4.53 -2.14 17.79
N GLY A 149 -3.29 -2.31 18.27
CA GLY A 149 -2.78 -3.54 18.89
C GLY A 149 -2.58 -3.43 20.39
#